data_AF-A0A5C5ZD73-F1
#
_entry.id   AF-A0A5C5ZD73-F1
#
_cell.length_a   1.000
_cell.length_b   1.000
_cell.length_c   1.000
_cell.angle_alpha   90.00
_cell.angle_beta   90.00
_cell.angle_gamma   90.00
#
_symmetry.space_group_name_H-M   'P 1'
#
loop_
_entity.id
_entity.type
_entity.pdbx_description
1 polymer ?
#
loop_
_entity_poly.entity_id
_entity_poly.type
_entity_poly.pdbx_seq_one_letter_code
_entity_poly.pdbx_strand_id
1 'polypeptide(L)' 'MISGVSIVDSADEIKWKRTEHGLVITTPLRAPNEIAICYRIETNGWSPLTTNNQ' A
#
# COMPACT_ATOMS: atom_id res chain seq x y z
N MET A 1 6.67 -5.56 8.73
CA MET A 1 7.24 -4.26 8.27
C MET A 1 6.88 -4.06 6.81
N ILE A 2 6.45 -2.88 6.37
CA ILE A 2 6.17 -2.62 4.94
C ILE A 2 7.50 -2.65 4.18
N SER A 3 7.60 -3.50 3.17
CA SER A 3 8.78 -3.71 2.33
C SER A 3 8.62 -3.14 0.92
N GLY A 4 7.38 -2.94 0.46
CA GLY A 4 7.11 -2.38 -0.85
C GLY A 4 5.70 -1.82 -0.96
N VAL A 5 5.54 -0.80 -1.80
CA VAL A 5 4.23 -0.27 -2.21
C VAL A 5 4.30 -0.02 -3.71
N SER A 6 3.36 -0.60 -4.46
CA SER A 6 3.23 -0.41 -5.90
C SER A 6 1.77 -0.22 -6.30
N ILE A 7 1.53 0.24 -7.52
CA ILE A 7 0.18 0.28 -8.10
C ILE A 7 -0.02 -1.01 -8.91
N VAL A 8 -1.19 -1.62 -8.76
CA VAL A 8 -1.57 -2.80 -9.53
C VAL A 8 -1.70 -2.40 -11.01
N ASP A 9 -1.19 -3.23 -11.90
CA ASP A 9 -1.21 -3.00 -13.36
C ASP A 9 -0.47 -1.72 -13.83
N SER A 10 0.48 -1.22 -13.04
CA SER A 10 1.40 -0.16 -13.46
C SER A 10 2.85 -0.52 -13.14
N ALA A 11 3.74 -0.14 -14.06
CA ALA A 11 5.18 -0.20 -13.88
C ALA A 11 5.76 1.07 -13.23
N ASP A 12 4.91 2.06 -12.93
CA ASP A 12 5.35 3.33 -12.36
C ASP A 12 5.83 3.15 -10.92
N GLU A 13 6.98 3.73 -10.64
CA GLU A 13 7.47 3.87 -9.28
C GLU A 13 6.67 4.94 -8.54
N ILE A 14 6.19 4.61 -7.33
CA ILE A 14 5.41 5.54 -6.51
C ILE A 14 6.18 5.96 -5.27
N LYS A 15 6.03 7.25 -4.92
CA LYS A 15 6.60 7.78 -3.68
C LYS A 15 5.69 7.42 -2.51
N TRP A 16 6.26 6.80 -1.49
CA TRP A 16 5.57 6.49 -0.26
C TRP A 16 6.50 6.64 0.94
N LYS A 17 5.92 6.89 2.11
CA LYS A 17 6.65 7.00 3.38
C LYS A 17 5.78 6.50 4.52
N ARG A 18 6.38 5.74 5.43
CA ARG A 18 5.78 5.46 6.74
C ARG A 18 6.02 6.63 7.68
N THR A 19 4.97 7.08 8.34
CA THR A 19 4.99 8.10 9.39
C THR A 19 4.48 7.50 10.70
N GLU A 20 4.49 8.28 11.76
CA GLU A 20 3.88 7.91 13.04
C GLU A 20 2.36 7.71 12.94
N HIS A 21 1.71 8.38 11.98
CA HIS A 21 0.26 8.33 11.79
C HIS A 21 -0.19 7.26 10.78
N GLY A 22 0.73 6.68 10.01
CA GLY A 22 0.38 5.65 9.04
C GLY A 22 1.25 5.66 7.77
N LEU A 23 0.73 5.06 6.71
CA LEU A 23 1.37 5.03 5.39
C LEU A 23 0.85 6.22 4.55
N VAL A 24 1.77 7.08 4.11
CA VAL A 24 1.47 8.19 3.19
C VAL A 24 1.94 7.79 1.80
N ILE A 25 1.05 7.89 0.81
CA ILE A 25 1.31 7.55 -0.60
C ILE A 25 1.02 8.77 -1.47
N THR A 26 1.91 9.09 -2.40
CA THR A 26 1.63 10.08 -3.44
C THR A 26 0.84 9.40 -4.57
N THR A 27 -0.48 9.61 -4.56
CA THR A 27 -1.42 9.04 -5.54
C THR A 27 -1.20 9.65 -6.93
N PRO A 28 -1.15 8.85 -8.01
CA PRO A 28 -1.11 9.38 -9.37
C PRO A 28 -2.44 10.02 -9.75
N LEU A 29 -2.41 10.92 -10.72
CA LEU A 29 -3.61 11.66 -11.14
C LEU A 29 -4.66 10.77 -11.83
N ARG A 30 -4.24 9.66 -12.45
CA ARG A 30 -5.13 8.74 -13.19
C ARG A 30 -4.87 7.31 -12.76
N ALA A 31 -5.94 6.53 -12.69
CA ALA A 31 -5.86 5.09 -12.52
C ALA A 31 -5.28 4.44 -13.79
N PRO A 32 -4.32 3.50 -13.69
CA PRO A 32 -3.79 2.79 -14.85
C PRO A 32 -4.87 2.02 -15.62
N ASN A 33 -5.92 1.56 -14.93
CA ASN A 33 -7.06 0.86 -15.51
C ASN A 33 -8.29 1.77 -15.77
N GLU A 34 -8.15 3.09 -15.63
CA GLU A 34 -9.21 4.09 -15.78
C GLU A 34 -10.47 3.92 -14.88
N ILE A 35 -10.44 2.99 -13.92
CA ILE A 35 -11.58 2.68 -13.04
C ILE A 35 -11.25 3.02 -11.59
N ALA A 36 -10.13 2.48 -11.08
CA ALA A 36 -9.74 2.64 -9.69
C ALA A 36 -8.23 2.49 -9.50
N ILE A 37 -7.68 3.24 -8.54
CA ILE A 37 -6.28 3.09 -8.14
C ILE A 37 -6.19 2.00 -7.08
N CYS A 38 -5.59 0.87 -7.46
CA CYS A 38 -5.37 -0.27 -6.57
C CYS A 38 -3.91 -0.29 -6.12
N TYR A 39 -3.67 -0.34 -4.81
CA TYR A 39 -2.32 -0.43 -4.24
C TYR A 39 -2.01 -1.86 -3.78
N ARG A 40 -0.82 -2.35 -4.12
CA ARG A 40 -0.23 -3.55 -3.52
C ARG A 40 0.75 -3.13 -2.45
N ILE A 41 0.50 -3.55 -1.21
CA ILE A 41 1.38 -3.30 -0.07
C ILE A 41 2.01 -4.63 0.33
N GLU A 42 3.32 -4.72 0.21
CA GLU A 42 4.10 -5.89 0.61
C GLU A 42 4.61 -5.70 2.02
N THR A 43 4.51 -6.74 2.85
CA THR A 43 5.00 -6.71 4.22
C THR A 43 5.81 -7.95 4.54
N ASN A 44 6.93 -7.75 5.23
CA ASN A 44 7.73 -8.84 5.78
C ASN A 44 7.23 -9.15 7.20
N GLY A 45 6.91 -10.41 7.47
CA GLY A 45 6.53 -10.88 8.81
C GLY A 45 5.11 -10.50 9.23
N TRP A 46 4.13 -10.59 8.33
CA TRP A 46 2.72 -10.41 8.69
C TRP A 46 2.29 -11.51 9.67
N SER A 47 2.07 -11.13 10.92
CA SER A 47 1.26 -11.90 11.86
C SER A 47 -0.17 -11.35 11.78
N PRO A 48 -1.19 -12.19 11.50
CA PRO A 48 -2.58 -11.78 11.60
C PRO A 48 -2.83 -11.17 12.98
N LEU A 49 -3.47 -10.01 13.02
CA LEU A 49 -4.04 -9.50 14.27
C LEU A 49 -5.11 -10.50 14.71
N THR A 50 -4.80 -11.35 15.68
CA THR A 50 -5.80 -12.17 16.35
C THR A 50 -6.56 -11.27 17.30
N THR A 51 -7.79 -10.90 16.93
CA THR A 51 -8.71 -10.26 17.86
C THR A 51 -9.09 -11.29 18.93
N ASN A 52 -8.42 -11.23 20.08
CA ASN A 52 -8.87 -11.94 21.27
C ASN A 52 -10.12 -11.21 21.78
N ASN A 53 -11.29 -11.67 21.36
CA ASN A 53 -12.55 -11.31 21.99
C ASN A 53 -12.58 -12.01 23.35
N GLN A 54 -12.06 -11.36 24.40
CA GLN A 54 -12.35 -11.70 25.79
C GLN A 54 -13.59 -10.93 26.25
#